data_AF-A0A6M1YWV6-F1
#
_entry.id   AF-A0A6M1YWV6-F1
#
_cell.length_a   1.000
_cell.length_b   1.000
_cell.length_c   1.000
_cell.angle_alpha   90.00
_cell.angle_beta   90.00
_cell.angle_gamma   90.00
#
_symmetry.space_group_name_H-M   'P 1'
#
loop_
_entity.id
_entity.type
_entity.pdbx_description
1 polymer ?
#
loop_
_entity_poly.entity_id
_entity_poly.type
_entity_poly.pdbx_seq_one_letter_code
_entity_poly.pdbx_strand_id
1 'polypeptide(L)'
;DRAIASQKIIEAYLKQNQTENAIIIFDKMGAGHFKRLARLEIIRTYLKLDQIDKAIAIFDETKEWDDKNEASLEFIEVYLKQNQIDKALPLYFKMKEEPLKDSARLKIIEAYLKQNQIENAITIFDKMNEGVYKDIARNNFIKAYLKQNQIDKAVALFHEMKKNSLKEGPGLKIIRVYLKQNQIENAITIFDKIKEGHYKSIAREEFIKVYLKQNQIDKAISIFDEMEEEPLKDHTRLDFIKVYLKQNKIDKAITIFDEMQEGPVKDSARLDFIEVYLKQNKIDKSVTVFDKMQEGDFKRLAREAFIEAYLKQNQIDKAITVFDEMKEDDNALAGLKIIEAYNKLNQTENAAIIFGRIKNGFERFLIEFQASGLDEELARLLNGATEK
;
A
#
# COMPACT_ATOMS: atom_id res chain seq x y z
N ASP A 1 9.91 -52.89 2.24
CA ASP A 1 11.16 -52.54 1.54
C ASP A 1 12.04 -51.70 2.46
N ARG A 2 13.28 -52.14 2.73
CA ARG A 2 14.15 -51.57 3.79
C ARG A 2 14.57 -50.13 3.48
N ALA A 3 14.77 -49.80 2.19
CA ALA A 3 15.19 -48.47 1.76
C ALA A 3 14.12 -47.39 2.03
N ILE A 4 12.83 -47.72 1.85
CA ILE A 4 11.70 -46.83 2.15
C ILE A 4 11.61 -46.55 3.65
N ALA A 5 11.74 -47.59 4.48
CA ALA A 5 11.73 -47.44 5.92
C ALA A 5 12.88 -46.56 6.40
N SER A 6 14.11 -46.77 5.89
CA SER A 6 15.27 -45.93 6.20
C SER A 6 15.03 -44.47 5.83
N GLN A 7 14.47 -44.19 4.64
CA GLN A 7 14.17 -42.83 4.19
C GLN A 7 13.16 -42.12 5.11
N LYS A 8 12.08 -42.80 5.53
CA LYS A 8 11.09 -42.24 6.47
C LYS A 8 11.67 -42.00 7.86
N ILE A 9 12.55 -42.87 8.35
CA ILE A 9 13.21 -42.69 9.66
C ILE A 9 14.15 -41.48 9.60
N ILE A 10 14.89 -41.30 8.51
CA ILE A 10 15.72 -40.11 8.28
C ILE A 10 14.87 -38.84 8.35
N GLU A 11 13.73 -38.78 7.63
CA GLU A 11 12.82 -37.63 7.70
C GLU A 11 12.34 -37.34 9.13
N ALA A 12 12.02 -38.38 9.90
CA ALA A 12 11.56 -38.23 11.28
C ALA A 12 12.67 -37.66 12.19
N TYR A 13 13.92 -38.10 12.02
CA TYR A 13 15.06 -37.55 12.75
C TYR A 13 15.37 -36.11 12.36
N LEU A 14 15.33 -35.79 11.05
CA LEU A 14 15.55 -34.42 10.56
C LEU A 14 14.49 -33.45 11.09
N LYS A 15 13.22 -33.86 11.16
CA LYS A 15 12.14 -33.06 11.77
C LYS A 15 12.36 -32.76 13.25
N GLN A 16 13.10 -33.59 13.96
CA GLN A 16 13.47 -33.41 15.36
C GLN A 16 14.84 -32.73 15.53
N ASN A 17 15.43 -32.20 14.44
CA ASN A 17 16.79 -31.65 14.39
C ASN A 17 17.90 -32.64 14.81
N GLN A 18 17.62 -33.94 14.82
CA GLN A 18 18.58 -34.99 15.16
C GLN A 18 19.37 -35.41 13.91
N THR A 19 20.12 -34.46 13.34
CA THR A 19 20.83 -34.64 12.07
C THR A 19 21.88 -35.76 12.11
N GLU A 20 22.59 -35.94 13.23
CA GLU A 20 23.59 -37.02 13.39
C GLU A 20 22.97 -38.41 13.29
N ASN A 21 21.82 -38.63 13.94
CA ASN A 21 21.07 -39.89 13.86
C ASN A 21 20.60 -40.17 12.42
N ALA A 22 20.19 -39.12 11.71
CA ALA A 22 19.80 -39.21 10.31
C ALA A 22 20.98 -39.64 9.41
N ILE A 23 22.18 -39.07 9.61
CA ILE A 23 23.40 -39.44 8.87
C ILE A 23 23.77 -40.91 9.10
N ILE A 24 23.75 -41.40 10.34
CA ILE A 24 24.08 -42.79 10.67
C ILE A 24 23.21 -43.78 9.88
N ILE A 25 21.94 -43.45 9.65
CA ILE A 25 21.02 -44.29 8.89
C ILE A 25 21.26 -44.12 7.40
N PHE A 26 21.50 -42.89 6.94
CA PHE A 26 21.81 -42.57 5.55
C PHE A 26 23.03 -43.32 5.03
N ASP A 27 24.10 -43.39 5.81
CA ASP A 27 25.35 -44.07 5.44
C ASP A 27 25.13 -45.57 5.22
N LYS A 28 24.19 -46.17 5.96
CA LYS A 28 23.82 -47.60 5.85
C LYS A 28 22.87 -47.89 4.70
N MET A 29 22.34 -46.87 4.00
CA MET A 29 21.46 -47.09 2.84
C MET A 29 22.26 -47.57 1.62
N GLY A 30 21.72 -48.54 0.89
CA GLY A 30 22.22 -48.91 -0.43
C GLY A 30 21.97 -47.81 -1.47
N ALA A 31 22.72 -47.82 -2.57
CA ALA A 31 22.50 -46.90 -3.68
C ALA A 31 21.10 -47.09 -4.30
N GLY A 32 20.50 -46.00 -4.79
CA GLY A 32 19.20 -46.02 -5.45
C GLY A 32 18.35 -44.79 -5.13
N HIS A 33 17.13 -44.78 -5.68
CA HIS A 33 16.19 -43.66 -5.62
C HIS A 33 15.93 -43.14 -4.20
N PHE A 34 15.64 -44.03 -3.24
CA PHE A 34 15.37 -43.61 -1.86
C PHE A 34 16.58 -43.01 -1.14
N LYS A 35 17.81 -43.41 -1.50
CA LYS A 35 19.03 -42.77 -0.99
C LYS A 35 19.21 -41.38 -1.58
N ARG A 36 18.89 -41.17 -2.86
CA ARG A 36 18.87 -39.82 -3.48
C ARG A 36 17.90 -38.88 -2.76
N LEU A 37 16.67 -39.34 -2.48
CA LEU A 37 15.68 -38.56 -1.74
C LEU A 37 16.14 -38.22 -0.32
N ALA A 38 16.64 -39.21 0.42
CA ALA A 38 17.16 -39.00 1.76
C ALA A 38 18.32 -37.99 1.77
N ARG A 39 19.23 -38.06 0.78
CA ARG A 39 20.34 -37.12 0.62
C ARG A 39 19.85 -35.69 0.45
N LEU A 40 18.89 -35.48 -0.45
CA LEU A 40 18.32 -34.15 -0.71
C LEU A 40 17.71 -33.55 0.56
N GLU A 41 17.00 -34.35 1.35
CA GLU A 41 16.37 -33.87 2.58
C GLU A 41 17.40 -33.52 3.67
N ILE A 42 18.49 -34.29 3.76
CA ILE A 42 19.63 -33.98 4.64
C ILE A 42 20.27 -32.65 4.23
N ILE A 43 20.56 -32.46 2.94
CA ILE A 43 21.12 -31.21 2.40
C ILE A 43 20.19 -30.03 2.73
N ARG A 44 18.89 -30.14 2.47
CA ARG A 44 17.90 -29.11 2.81
C ARG A 44 17.89 -28.77 4.29
N THR A 45 17.99 -29.78 5.15
CA THR A 45 18.03 -29.57 6.61
C THR A 45 19.29 -28.82 7.02
N TYR A 46 20.46 -29.22 6.55
CA TYR A 46 21.70 -28.50 6.86
C TYR A 46 21.68 -27.07 6.32
N LEU A 47 21.17 -26.85 5.11
CA LEU A 47 21.00 -25.51 4.53
C LEU A 47 20.05 -24.63 5.35
N LYS A 48 18.94 -25.18 5.85
CA LYS A 48 18.00 -24.46 6.75
C LYS A 48 18.64 -24.10 8.09
N LEU A 49 19.57 -24.92 8.59
CA LEU A 49 20.32 -24.68 9.81
C LEU A 49 21.58 -23.81 9.60
N ASP A 50 21.76 -23.26 8.39
CA ASP A 50 22.94 -22.50 7.98
C ASP A 50 24.28 -23.26 8.13
N GLN A 51 24.23 -24.59 8.14
CA GLN A 51 25.39 -25.49 8.21
C GLN A 51 25.86 -25.83 6.79
N ILE A 52 26.24 -24.81 6.02
CA ILE A 52 26.53 -24.92 4.58
C ILE A 52 27.67 -25.91 4.30
N ASP A 53 28.75 -25.90 5.09
CA ASP A 53 29.89 -26.80 4.87
C ASP A 53 29.52 -28.28 4.99
N LYS A 54 28.63 -28.62 5.94
CA LYS A 54 28.11 -29.99 6.09
C LYS A 54 27.21 -30.36 4.92
N ALA A 55 26.40 -29.42 4.44
CA ALA A 55 25.60 -29.65 3.24
C ALA A 55 26.51 -29.90 2.02
N ILE A 56 27.58 -29.13 1.85
CA ILE A 56 28.55 -29.28 0.74
C ILE A 56 29.22 -30.66 0.80
N ALA A 57 29.62 -31.14 1.97
CA ALA A 57 30.22 -32.47 2.12
C ALA A 57 29.29 -33.57 1.57
N ILE A 58 28.01 -33.56 1.97
CA ILE A 58 27.01 -34.51 1.47
C ILE A 58 26.71 -34.31 -0.03
N PHE A 59 26.75 -33.07 -0.52
CA PHE A 59 26.57 -32.75 -1.94
C PHE A 59 27.70 -33.33 -2.79
N ASP A 60 28.95 -33.18 -2.36
CA ASP A 60 30.14 -33.59 -3.11
C ASP A 60 30.30 -35.11 -3.21
N GLU A 61 29.80 -35.87 -2.22
CA GLU A 61 29.73 -37.34 -2.26
C GLU A 61 28.89 -37.91 -3.42
N THR A 62 28.00 -37.08 -4.01
CA THR A 62 27.19 -37.51 -5.15
C THR A 62 28.07 -37.57 -6.41
N LYS A 63 28.19 -38.75 -7.02
CA LYS A 63 29.07 -38.96 -8.19
C LYS A 63 28.45 -38.51 -9.51
N GLU A 64 27.15 -38.77 -9.70
CA GLU A 64 26.44 -38.40 -10.93
C GLU A 64 25.88 -36.98 -10.81
N TRP A 65 26.12 -36.16 -11.83
CA TRP A 65 25.68 -34.77 -11.81
C TRP A 65 24.16 -34.63 -11.94
N ASP A 66 23.50 -35.57 -12.60
CA ASP A 66 22.04 -35.51 -12.79
C ASP A 66 21.31 -35.61 -11.43
N ASP A 67 21.88 -36.33 -10.48
CA ASP A 67 21.41 -36.40 -9.09
C ASP A 67 21.67 -35.12 -8.29
N LYS A 68 22.51 -34.19 -8.80
CA LYS A 68 22.85 -32.91 -8.15
C LYS A 68 21.95 -31.76 -8.55
N ASN A 69 21.11 -31.87 -9.58
CA ASN A 69 20.35 -30.72 -10.10
C ASN A 69 19.41 -30.10 -9.04
N GLU A 70 18.62 -30.94 -8.34
CA GLU A 70 17.71 -30.47 -7.28
C GLU A 70 18.47 -29.85 -6.12
N ALA A 71 19.53 -30.51 -5.63
CA ALA A 71 20.35 -29.98 -4.56
C ALA A 71 21.06 -28.67 -4.97
N SER A 72 21.51 -28.56 -6.22
CA SER A 72 22.13 -27.33 -6.75
C SER A 72 21.17 -26.14 -6.69
N LEU A 73 19.88 -26.35 -6.99
CA LEU A 73 18.87 -25.31 -6.86
C LEU A 73 18.71 -24.84 -5.41
N GLU A 74 18.70 -25.77 -4.44
CA GLU A 74 18.63 -25.44 -3.00
C GLU A 74 19.84 -24.59 -2.56
N PHE A 75 21.06 -24.96 -2.98
CA PHE A 75 22.27 -24.16 -2.70
C PHE A 75 22.19 -22.78 -3.35
N ILE A 76 21.78 -22.70 -4.62
CA ILE A 76 21.59 -21.43 -5.33
C ILE A 76 20.65 -20.54 -4.52
N GLU A 77 19.52 -21.04 -4.06
CA GLU A 77 18.58 -20.27 -3.25
C GLU A 77 19.18 -19.68 -1.97
N VAL A 78 19.94 -20.49 -1.23
CA VAL A 78 20.61 -20.04 0.00
C VAL A 78 21.67 -18.98 -0.32
N TYR A 79 22.54 -19.23 -1.30
CA TYR A 79 23.57 -18.28 -1.69
C TYR A 79 22.98 -16.95 -2.18
N LEU A 80 21.90 -16.99 -2.97
CA LEU A 80 21.23 -15.76 -3.43
C LEU A 80 20.56 -15.00 -2.28
N LYS A 81 19.99 -15.69 -1.27
CA LYS A 81 19.49 -15.04 -0.05
C LYS A 81 20.60 -14.35 0.76
N GLN A 82 21.80 -14.92 0.74
CA GLN A 82 23.00 -14.35 1.36
C GLN A 82 23.73 -13.33 0.46
N ASN A 83 23.15 -12.94 -0.67
CA ASN A 83 23.74 -12.06 -1.68
C ASN A 83 25.05 -12.57 -2.32
N GLN A 84 25.33 -13.87 -2.24
CA GLN A 84 26.53 -14.53 -2.78
C GLN A 84 26.26 -15.08 -4.19
N ILE A 85 25.98 -14.21 -5.16
CA ILE A 85 25.68 -14.62 -6.54
C ILE A 85 26.86 -15.34 -7.20
N ASP A 86 28.08 -14.94 -6.86
CA ASP A 86 29.35 -15.55 -7.28
C ASP A 86 29.45 -17.04 -6.94
N LYS A 87 28.90 -17.47 -5.80
CA LYS A 87 28.83 -18.89 -5.42
C LYS A 87 27.67 -19.65 -6.07
N ALA A 88 26.58 -18.95 -6.40
CA ALA A 88 25.41 -19.54 -7.06
C ALA A 88 25.67 -19.86 -8.55
N LEU A 89 26.38 -18.98 -9.27
CA LEU A 89 26.60 -19.12 -10.72
C LEU A 89 27.31 -20.43 -11.13
N PRO A 90 28.41 -20.87 -10.47
CA PRO A 90 29.09 -22.12 -10.84
C PRO A 90 28.17 -23.33 -10.73
N LEU A 91 27.27 -23.36 -9.75
CA LEU A 91 26.28 -24.43 -9.60
C LEU A 91 25.28 -24.39 -10.76
N TYR A 92 24.73 -23.21 -11.06
CA TYR A 92 23.82 -23.00 -12.18
C TYR A 92 24.41 -23.43 -13.52
N PHE A 93 25.66 -23.05 -13.83
CA PHE A 93 26.28 -23.38 -15.11
C PHE A 93 26.50 -24.87 -15.32
N LYS A 94 26.66 -25.62 -14.23
CA LYS A 94 26.81 -27.08 -14.28
C LYS A 94 25.47 -27.81 -14.40
N MET A 95 24.34 -27.19 -14.02
CA MET A 95 23.00 -27.81 -14.13
C MET A 95 22.66 -28.21 -15.57
N LYS A 96 22.08 -29.41 -15.72
CA LYS A 96 21.75 -30.01 -17.03
C LYS A 96 20.25 -30.08 -17.32
N GLU A 97 19.40 -30.12 -16.30
CA GLU A 97 17.94 -30.23 -16.46
C GLU A 97 17.29 -28.87 -16.72
N GLU A 98 16.73 -28.68 -17.92
CA GLU A 98 16.17 -27.39 -18.34
C GLU A 98 15.04 -26.82 -17.45
N PRO A 99 14.03 -27.60 -16.98
CA PRO A 99 12.98 -27.03 -16.13
C PRO A 99 13.52 -26.48 -14.79
N LEU A 100 14.46 -27.20 -14.16
CA LEU A 100 15.12 -26.73 -12.94
C LEU A 100 16.05 -25.55 -13.23
N LYS A 101 16.66 -25.53 -14.41
CA LYS A 101 17.53 -24.46 -14.86
C LYS A 101 16.76 -23.15 -15.11
N ASP A 102 15.56 -23.19 -15.65
CA ASP A 102 14.69 -22.01 -15.79
C ASP A 102 14.26 -21.44 -14.42
N SER A 103 13.99 -22.30 -13.44
CA SER A 103 13.77 -21.88 -12.05
C SER A 103 15.00 -21.20 -11.45
N ALA A 104 16.19 -21.78 -11.63
CA ALA A 104 17.45 -21.18 -11.20
C ALA A 104 17.71 -19.83 -11.87
N ARG A 105 17.53 -19.72 -13.21
CA ARG A 105 17.66 -18.47 -13.98
C ARG A 105 16.77 -17.38 -13.41
N LEU A 106 15.49 -17.69 -13.14
CA LEU A 106 14.55 -16.73 -12.57
C LEU A 106 15.04 -16.18 -11.23
N LYS A 107 15.52 -17.06 -10.32
CA LYS A 107 16.02 -16.64 -9.00
C LYS A 107 17.29 -15.78 -9.10
N ILE A 108 18.20 -16.15 -10.00
CA ILE A 108 19.43 -15.38 -10.27
C ILE A 108 19.09 -14.01 -10.84
N ILE A 109 18.16 -13.92 -11.79
CA ILE A 109 17.64 -12.65 -12.34
C ILE A 109 17.07 -11.79 -11.22
N GLU A 110 16.23 -12.34 -10.35
CA GLU A 110 15.67 -11.61 -9.21
C GLU A 110 16.75 -11.04 -8.28
N ALA A 111 17.80 -11.81 -8.00
CA ALA A 111 18.93 -11.37 -7.18
C ALA A 111 19.71 -10.23 -7.85
N TYR A 112 20.05 -10.35 -9.13
CA TYR A 112 20.72 -9.29 -9.87
C TYR A 112 19.90 -8.01 -9.93
N LEU A 113 18.59 -8.10 -10.20
CA LEU A 113 17.69 -6.95 -10.24
C LEU A 113 17.57 -6.26 -8.88
N LYS A 114 17.55 -7.02 -7.77
CA LYS A 114 17.59 -6.45 -6.40
C LYS A 114 18.87 -5.67 -6.13
N GLN A 115 20.00 -6.11 -6.71
CA GLN A 115 21.29 -5.44 -6.62
C GLN A 115 21.50 -4.36 -7.71
N ASN A 116 20.44 -4.01 -8.46
CA ASN A 116 20.49 -3.04 -9.56
C ASN A 116 21.45 -3.41 -10.71
N GLN A 117 21.86 -4.67 -10.81
CA GLN A 117 22.76 -5.19 -11.85
C GLN A 117 21.94 -5.68 -13.06
N ILE A 118 21.27 -4.75 -13.75
CA ILE A 118 20.34 -5.08 -14.85
C ILE A 118 21.04 -5.82 -16.00
N GLU A 119 22.23 -5.38 -16.42
CA GLU A 119 22.93 -6.00 -17.56
C GLU A 119 23.27 -7.47 -17.28
N ASN A 120 23.74 -7.78 -16.07
CA ASN A 120 23.99 -9.17 -15.65
C ASN A 120 22.70 -9.99 -15.67
N ALA A 121 21.58 -9.43 -15.22
CA ALA A 121 20.28 -10.08 -15.29
C ALA A 121 19.86 -10.37 -16.75
N ILE A 122 20.10 -9.45 -17.68
CA ILE A 122 19.78 -9.63 -19.11
C ILE A 122 20.56 -10.83 -19.68
N THR A 123 21.85 -10.97 -19.36
CA THR A 123 22.64 -12.11 -19.86
C THR A 123 22.10 -13.48 -19.44
N ILE A 124 21.43 -13.56 -18.27
CA ILE A 124 20.77 -14.77 -17.79
C ILE A 124 19.38 -14.92 -18.43
N PHE A 125 18.66 -13.80 -18.60
CA PHE A 125 17.34 -13.76 -19.23
C PHE A 125 17.36 -14.22 -20.69
N ASP A 126 18.39 -13.84 -21.46
CA ASP A 126 18.52 -14.21 -22.87
C ASP A 126 18.69 -15.73 -23.07
N LYS A 127 19.12 -16.45 -22.03
CA LYS A 127 19.24 -17.91 -22.01
C LYS A 127 17.95 -18.63 -21.65
N MET A 128 16.87 -17.91 -21.32
CA MET A 128 15.58 -18.49 -20.98
C MET A 128 14.76 -18.80 -22.23
N ASN A 129 14.15 -19.97 -22.24
CA ASN A 129 13.18 -20.35 -23.25
C ASN A 129 11.87 -19.55 -23.08
N GLU A 130 11.15 -19.33 -24.17
CA GLU A 130 9.82 -18.73 -24.10
C GLU A 130 8.87 -19.62 -23.28
N GLY A 131 8.01 -18.99 -22.47
CA GLY A 131 7.08 -19.70 -21.61
C GLY A 131 6.80 -18.98 -20.30
N VAL A 132 6.24 -19.71 -19.35
CA VAL A 132 5.77 -19.15 -18.07
C VAL A 132 6.92 -18.53 -17.26
N TYR A 133 8.08 -19.19 -17.16
CA TYR A 133 9.22 -18.66 -16.42
C TYR A 133 9.74 -17.34 -17.00
N LYS A 134 9.81 -17.23 -18.33
CA LYS A 134 10.27 -16.01 -19.00
C LYS A 134 9.28 -14.86 -18.85
N ASP A 135 7.97 -15.13 -18.87
CA ASP A 135 6.95 -14.12 -18.55
C ASP A 135 7.04 -13.63 -17.10
N ILE A 136 7.34 -14.51 -16.14
CA ILE A 136 7.59 -14.11 -14.74
C ILE A 136 8.85 -13.24 -14.66
N ALA A 137 9.92 -13.61 -15.37
CA ALA A 137 11.14 -12.81 -15.43
C ALA A 137 10.88 -11.43 -16.08
N ARG A 138 10.11 -11.35 -17.18
CA ARG A 138 9.66 -10.08 -17.79
C ARG A 138 8.96 -9.19 -16.77
N ASN A 139 8.05 -9.73 -15.95
CA ASN A 139 7.40 -8.98 -14.86
C ASN A 139 8.43 -8.42 -13.85
N ASN A 140 9.47 -9.18 -13.51
CA ASN A 140 10.52 -8.70 -12.62
C ASN A 140 11.35 -7.56 -13.25
N PHE A 141 11.69 -7.66 -14.54
CA PHE A 141 12.31 -6.55 -15.28
C PHE A 141 11.39 -5.33 -15.37
N ILE A 142 10.10 -5.51 -15.66
CA ILE A 142 9.11 -4.42 -15.68
C ILE A 142 9.13 -3.67 -14.34
N LYS A 143 9.09 -4.38 -13.21
CA LYS A 143 9.19 -3.74 -11.88
C LYS A 143 10.49 -2.95 -11.71
N ALA A 144 11.63 -3.50 -12.17
CA ALA A 144 12.92 -2.84 -12.07
C ALA A 144 13.00 -1.58 -12.96
N TYR A 145 12.58 -1.68 -14.21
CA TYR A 145 12.56 -0.56 -15.16
C TYR A 145 11.60 0.56 -14.72
N LEU A 146 10.41 0.23 -14.22
CA LEU A 146 9.49 1.25 -13.69
C LEU A 146 10.09 2.00 -12.48
N LYS A 147 10.84 1.32 -11.60
CA LYS A 147 11.55 1.98 -10.48
C LYS A 147 12.65 2.94 -10.96
N GLN A 148 13.27 2.66 -12.11
CA GLN A 148 14.27 3.52 -12.74
C GLN A 148 13.66 4.53 -13.74
N ASN A 149 12.33 4.66 -13.77
CA ASN A 149 11.61 5.51 -14.72
C ASN A 149 11.87 5.18 -16.21
N GLN A 150 12.30 3.95 -16.52
CA GLN A 150 12.53 3.47 -17.89
C GLN A 150 11.24 2.83 -18.44
N ILE A 151 10.17 3.61 -18.57
CA ILE A 151 8.83 3.09 -18.84
C ILE A 151 8.73 2.42 -20.21
N ASP A 152 9.41 2.96 -21.24
CA ASP A 152 9.36 2.39 -22.60
C ASP A 152 9.88 0.95 -22.65
N LYS A 153 10.95 0.65 -21.91
CA LYS A 153 11.48 -0.72 -21.78
C LYS A 153 10.50 -1.63 -21.04
N ALA A 154 9.83 -1.12 -20.01
CA ALA A 154 8.80 -1.86 -19.29
C ALA A 154 7.60 -2.20 -20.21
N VAL A 155 7.16 -1.24 -21.03
CA VAL A 155 6.06 -1.45 -21.99
C VAL A 155 6.43 -2.43 -23.09
N ALA A 156 7.65 -2.35 -23.62
CA ALA A 156 8.13 -3.32 -24.60
C ALA A 156 8.05 -4.76 -24.07
N LEU A 157 8.59 -5.00 -22.86
CA LEU A 157 8.51 -6.32 -22.22
C LEU A 157 7.06 -6.75 -21.92
N PHE A 158 6.19 -5.83 -21.51
CA PHE A 158 4.77 -6.13 -21.29
C PHE A 158 4.08 -6.62 -22.57
N HIS A 159 4.41 -6.06 -23.73
CA HIS A 159 3.85 -6.52 -25.01
C HIS A 159 4.37 -7.89 -25.45
N GLU A 160 5.62 -8.22 -25.11
CA GLU A 160 6.20 -9.53 -25.40
C GLU A 160 5.62 -10.67 -24.58
N MET A 161 5.06 -10.39 -23.39
CA MET A 161 4.47 -11.43 -22.54
C MET A 161 3.42 -12.23 -23.31
N LYS A 162 3.41 -13.56 -23.17
CA LYS A 162 2.49 -14.43 -23.93
C LYS A 162 1.27 -14.84 -23.11
N LYS A 163 1.44 -15.07 -21.81
CA LYS A 163 0.35 -15.49 -20.92
C LYS A 163 -0.43 -14.28 -20.42
N ASN A 164 -1.65 -14.10 -20.92
CA ASN A 164 -2.51 -12.97 -20.56
C ASN A 164 -2.77 -12.86 -19.05
N SER A 165 -2.96 -13.97 -18.34
CA SER A 165 -3.16 -13.93 -16.88
C SER A 165 -1.93 -13.45 -16.10
N LEU A 166 -0.75 -13.41 -16.72
CA LEU A 166 0.46 -12.83 -16.12
C LEU A 166 0.64 -11.35 -16.51
N LYS A 167 -0.11 -10.83 -17.49
CA LYS A 167 -0.04 -9.44 -17.94
C LYS A 167 -0.78 -8.47 -17.02
N GLU A 168 -1.86 -8.92 -16.38
CA GLU A 168 -2.78 -8.06 -15.63
C GLU A 168 -2.07 -7.25 -14.52
N GLY A 169 -1.26 -7.93 -13.69
CA GLY A 169 -0.47 -7.29 -12.62
C GLY A 169 0.58 -6.29 -13.11
N PRO A 170 1.46 -6.64 -14.06
CA PRO A 170 2.38 -5.70 -14.72
C PRO A 170 1.67 -4.53 -15.39
N GLY A 171 0.56 -4.78 -16.10
CA GLY A 171 -0.22 -3.76 -16.79
C GLY A 171 -0.74 -2.70 -15.82
N LEU A 172 -1.33 -3.11 -14.69
CA LEU A 172 -1.77 -2.17 -13.65
C LEU A 172 -0.63 -1.31 -13.10
N LYS A 173 0.57 -1.85 -12.95
CA LYS A 173 1.74 -1.07 -12.49
C LYS A 173 2.16 -0.02 -13.51
N ILE A 174 2.17 -0.38 -14.79
CA ILE A 174 2.48 0.55 -15.88
C ILE A 174 1.41 1.67 -15.92
N ILE A 175 0.12 1.31 -15.86
CA ILE A 175 -1.00 2.26 -15.80
C ILE A 175 -0.80 3.27 -14.66
N ARG A 176 -0.51 2.80 -13.44
CA ARG A 176 -0.27 3.69 -12.28
C ARG A 176 0.87 4.68 -12.52
N VAL A 177 1.95 4.24 -13.15
CA VAL A 177 3.09 5.11 -13.46
C VAL A 177 2.70 6.16 -14.51
N TYR A 178 2.04 5.75 -15.59
CA TYR A 178 1.57 6.68 -16.62
C TYR A 178 0.58 7.71 -16.06
N LEU A 179 -0.39 7.26 -15.26
CA LEU A 179 -1.35 8.13 -14.58
C LEU A 179 -0.69 9.14 -13.64
N LYS A 180 0.32 8.71 -12.87
CA LYS A 180 1.10 9.61 -12.00
C LYS A 180 1.85 10.67 -12.81
N GLN A 181 2.25 10.37 -14.05
CA GLN A 181 2.92 11.29 -14.97
C GLN A 181 1.95 12.05 -15.88
N ASN A 182 0.64 11.94 -15.63
CA ASN A 182 -0.41 12.56 -16.44
C ASN A 182 -0.40 12.13 -17.92
N GLN A 183 0.12 10.94 -18.23
CA GLN A 183 0.11 10.36 -19.58
C GLN A 183 -1.10 9.42 -19.73
N ILE A 184 -2.30 10.00 -19.74
CA ILE A 184 -3.56 9.26 -19.67
C ILE A 184 -3.78 8.37 -20.89
N GLU A 185 -3.48 8.87 -22.09
CA GLU A 185 -3.65 8.14 -23.35
C GLU A 185 -2.78 6.88 -23.37
N ASN A 186 -1.52 7.00 -22.94
CA ASN A 186 -0.63 5.85 -22.79
C ASN A 186 -1.18 4.84 -21.77
N ALA A 187 -1.72 5.30 -20.65
CA ALA A 187 -2.36 4.44 -19.67
C ALA A 187 -3.55 3.66 -20.28
N ILE A 188 -4.38 4.31 -21.11
CA ILE A 188 -5.52 3.69 -21.79
C ILE A 188 -5.04 2.56 -22.72
N THR A 189 -3.97 2.76 -23.49
CA THR A 189 -3.45 1.71 -24.38
C THR A 189 -3.02 0.44 -23.64
N ILE A 190 -2.59 0.56 -22.38
CA ILE A 190 -2.25 -0.58 -21.52
C ILE A 190 -3.51 -1.16 -20.90
N PHE A 191 -4.45 -0.32 -20.47
CA PHE A 191 -5.75 -0.71 -19.91
C PHE A 191 -6.54 -1.61 -20.87
N ASP A 192 -6.57 -1.28 -22.16
CA ASP A 192 -7.28 -2.07 -23.19
C ASP A 192 -6.70 -3.49 -23.37
N LYS A 193 -5.45 -3.70 -22.96
CA LYS A 193 -4.76 -5.00 -23.02
C LYS A 193 -4.96 -5.84 -21.76
N ILE A 194 -5.57 -5.28 -20.71
CA ILE A 194 -5.94 -6.00 -19.49
C ILE A 194 -7.34 -6.61 -19.69
N LYS A 195 -7.50 -7.88 -19.32
CA LYS A 195 -8.80 -8.56 -19.36
C LYS A 195 -9.73 -8.02 -18.27
N GLU A 196 -11.04 -8.11 -18.50
CA GLU A 196 -12.03 -7.86 -17.44
C GLU A 196 -11.79 -8.74 -16.22
N GLY A 197 -12.14 -8.20 -15.05
CA GLY A 197 -11.92 -8.79 -13.74
C GLY A 197 -11.16 -7.85 -12.79
N HIS A 198 -10.64 -8.44 -11.70
CA HIS A 198 -10.12 -7.70 -10.54
C HIS A 198 -9.09 -6.60 -10.87
N TYR A 199 -8.08 -6.89 -11.69
CA TYR A 199 -7.05 -5.89 -12.03
C TYR A 199 -7.59 -4.72 -12.86
N LYS A 200 -8.59 -4.97 -13.71
CA LYS A 200 -9.21 -3.93 -14.54
C LYS A 200 -10.15 -3.06 -13.72
N SER A 201 -10.89 -3.64 -12.77
CA SER A 201 -11.63 -2.92 -11.73
C SER A 201 -10.72 -1.95 -10.97
N ILE A 202 -9.57 -2.42 -10.47
CA ILE A 202 -8.61 -1.54 -9.81
C ILE A 202 -8.10 -0.44 -10.75
N ALA A 203 -7.78 -0.77 -12.00
CA ALA A 203 -7.33 0.23 -12.96
C ALA A 203 -8.38 1.31 -13.21
N ARG A 204 -9.67 0.96 -13.35
CA ARG A 204 -10.79 1.92 -13.44
C ARG A 204 -10.81 2.88 -12.24
N GLU A 205 -10.64 2.35 -11.03
CA GLU A 205 -10.55 3.17 -9.80
C GLU A 205 -9.39 4.19 -9.86
N GLU A 206 -8.23 3.80 -10.40
CA GLU A 206 -7.08 4.71 -10.60
C GLU A 206 -7.39 5.81 -11.63
N PHE A 207 -8.05 5.48 -12.75
CA PHE A 207 -8.48 6.47 -13.74
C PHE A 207 -9.48 7.46 -13.16
N ILE A 208 -10.49 6.98 -12.42
CA ILE A 208 -11.49 7.82 -11.75
C ILE A 208 -10.80 8.84 -10.86
N LYS A 209 -9.87 8.42 -9.99
CA LYS A 209 -9.14 9.32 -9.09
C LYS A 209 -8.41 10.43 -9.84
N VAL A 210 -7.75 10.09 -10.95
CA VAL A 210 -7.02 11.05 -11.79
C VAL A 210 -7.98 12.03 -12.46
N TYR A 211 -9.07 11.54 -13.05
CA TYR A 211 -10.07 12.39 -13.70
C TYR A 211 -10.77 13.33 -12.71
N LEU A 212 -11.13 12.86 -11.52
CA LEU A 212 -11.69 13.70 -10.46
C LEU A 212 -10.70 14.79 -10.03
N LYS A 213 -9.42 14.46 -9.85
CA LYS A 213 -8.37 15.44 -9.53
C LYS A 213 -8.21 16.51 -10.63
N GLN A 214 -8.45 16.14 -11.88
CA GLN A 214 -8.41 17.04 -13.04
C GLN A 214 -9.75 17.73 -13.32
N ASN A 215 -10.75 17.55 -12.46
CA ASN A 215 -12.10 18.08 -12.64
C ASN A 215 -12.79 17.59 -13.95
N GLN A 216 -12.33 16.47 -14.51
CA GLN A 216 -12.92 15.79 -15.68
C GLN A 216 -14.00 14.80 -15.25
N ILE A 217 -15.05 15.33 -14.62
CA ILE A 217 -16.03 14.53 -13.88
C ILE A 217 -16.84 13.63 -14.81
N ASP A 218 -17.22 14.11 -15.99
CA ASP A 218 -18.03 13.33 -16.91
C ASP A 218 -17.30 12.04 -17.35
N LYS A 219 -15.97 12.09 -17.49
CA LYS A 219 -15.16 10.90 -17.75
C LYS A 219 -15.07 9.96 -16.54
N ALA A 220 -14.95 10.52 -15.34
CA ALA A 220 -14.96 9.72 -14.11
C ALA A 220 -16.30 9.00 -13.94
N ILE A 221 -17.42 9.69 -14.19
CA ILE A 221 -18.77 9.11 -14.15
C ILE A 221 -18.92 8.03 -15.22
N SER A 222 -18.51 8.29 -16.46
CA SER A 222 -18.60 7.29 -17.54
C SER A 222 -17.90 5.99 -17.16
N ILE A 223 -16.71 6.07 -16.55
CA ILE A 223 -15.99 4.87 -16.09
C ILE A 223 -16.70 4.22 -14.90
N PHE A 224 -17.25 5.01 -13.98
CA PHE A 224 -18.01 4.49 -12.84
C PHE A 224 -19.26 3.73 -13.28
N ASP A 225 -20.01 4.27 -14.25
CA ASP A 225 -21.22 3.64 -14.78
C ASP A 225 -20.93 2.33 -15.53
N GLU A 226 -19.71 2.17 -16.08
CA GLU A 226 -19.24 0.92 -16.71
C GLU A 226 -18.76 -0.15 -15.69
N MET A 227 -18.67 0.17 -14.39
CA MET A 227 -18.23 -0.79 -13.37
C MET A 227 -19.39 -1.70 -12.94
N GLU A 228 -19.58 -2.82 -13.65
CA GLU A 228 -20.64 -3.81 -13.34
C GLU A 228 -20.27 -4.81 -12.22
N GLU A 229 -18.97 -5.09 -12.01
CA GLU A 229 -18.54 -6.29 -11.25
C GLU A 229 -18.13 -6.05 -9.79
N GLU A 230 -17.72 -4.83 -9.41
CA GLU A 230 -17.31 -4.53 -8.03
C GLU A 230 -17.76 -3.13 -7.58
N PRO A 231 -18.38 -2.99 -6.39
CA PRO A 231 -18.74 -1.68 -5.86
C PRO A 231 -17.48 -0.86 -5.58
N LEU A 232 -17.56 0.46 -5.85
CA LEU A 232 -16.47 1.36 -5.49
C LEU A 232 -16.17 1.30 -3.99
N LYS A 233 -14.89 1.44 -3.66
CA LYS A 233 -14.46 1.67 -2.28
C LYS A 233 -14.97 3.03 -1.81
N ASP A 234 -15.32 3.12 -0.54
CA ASP A 234 -15.87 4.34 0.06
C ASP A 234 -14.94 5.55 -0.05
N HIS A 235 -13.61 5.35 -0.12
CA HIS A 235 -12.68 6.44 -0.41
C HIS A 235 -12.88 7.06 -1.79
N THR A 236 -13.15 6.25 -2.82
CA THR A 236 -13.42 6.76 -4.17
C THR A 236 -14.81 7.39 -4.25
N ARG A 237 -15.79 6.84 -3.52
CA ARG A 237 -17.11 7.47 -3.35
C ARG A 237 -17.00 8.86 -2.72
N LEU A 238 -16.19 9.00 -1.66
CA LEU A 238 -15.90 10.28 -1.01
C LEU A 238 -15.31 11.30 -2.00
N ASP A 239 -14.41 10.88 -2.89
CA ASP A 239 -13.85 11.76 -3.92
C ASP A 239 -14.95 12.29 -4.87
N PHE A 240 -15.89 11.44 -5.31
CA PHE A 240 -17.05 11.89 -6.09
C PHE A 240 -17.94 12.86 -5.30
N ILE A 241 -18.24 12.55 -4.04
CA ILE A 241 -19.08 13.39 -3.16
C ILE A 241 -18.47 14.78 -3.05
N LYS A 242 -17.18 14.89 -2.73
CA LYS A 242 -16.47 16.18 -2.63
C LYS A 242 -16.58 16.98 -3.91
N VAL A 243 -16.47 16.33 -5.06
CA VAL A 243 -16.55 17.00 -6.36
C VAL A 243 -17.97 17.46 -6.68
N TYR A 244 -18.99 16.62 -6.45
CA TYR A 244 -20.39 17.02 -6.65
C TYR A 244 -20.82 18.14 -5.71
N LEU A 245 -20.38 18.09 -4.44
CA LEU A 245 -20.65 19.13 -3.46
C LEU A 245 -20.03 20.47 -3.87
N LYS A 246 -18.79 20.49 -4.37
CA LYS A 246 -18.17 21.70 -4.94
C LYS A 246 -18.93 22.28 -6.13
N GLN A 247 -19.64 21.45 -6.89
CA GLN A 247 -20.50 21.87 -8.00
C GLN A 247 -21.95 22.15 -7.59
N ASN A 248 -22.26 22.11 -6.29
CA ASN A 248 -23.62 22.24 -5.77
C ASN A 248 -24.62 21.20 -6.32
N LYS A 249 -24.14 20.05 -6.80
CA LYS A 249 -24.95 18.91 -7.27
C LYS A 249 -25.27 17.98 -6.10
N ILE A 250 -25.97 18.49 -5.09
CA ILE A 250 -26.18 17.82 -3.80
C ILE A 250 -26.91 16.48 -3.97
N ASP A 251 -27.94 16.40 -4.81
CA ASP A 251 -28.73 15.17 -4.97
C ASP A 251 -27.88 14.00 -5.48
N LYS A 252 -26.96 14.27 -6.42
CA LYS A 252 -26.01 13.25 -6.92
C LYS A 252 -25.03 12.81 -5.83
N ALA A 253 -24.58 13.74 -5.00
CA ALA A 253 -23.72 13.41 -3.87
C ALA A 253 -24.46 12.51 -2.86
N ILE A 254 -25.75 12.76 -2.60
CA ILE A 254 -26.57 11.95 -1.69
C ILE A 254 -26.71 10.52 -2.21
N THR A 255 -26.98 10.33 -3.51
CA THR A 255 -27.08 8.99 -4.12
C THR A 255 -25.84 8.14 -3.85
N ILE A 256 -24.64 8.72 -4.03
CA ILE A 256 -23.38 8.00 -3.76
C ILE A 256 -23.15 7.80 -2.26
N PHE A 257 -23.52 8.78 -1.43
CA PHE A 257 -23.40 8.72 0.02
C PHE A 257 -24.23 7.61 0.64
N ASP A 258 -25.44 7.37 0.13
CA ASP A 258 -26.35 6.35 0.65
C ASP A 258 -25.80 4.93 0.48
N GLU A 259 -24.94 4.70 -0.52
CA GLU A 259 -24.26 3.42 -0.74
C GLU A 259 -23.03 3.18 0.15
N MET A 260 -22.53 4.22 0.84
CA MET A 260 -21.34 4.10 1.70
C MET A 260 -21.65 3.31 2.98
N GLN A 261 -20.67 2.52 3.43
CA GLN A 261 -20.77 1.83 4.70
C GLN A 261 -20.58 2.80 5.88
N GLU A 262 -21.25 2.53 7.00
CA GLU A 262 -21.06 3.34 8.21
C GLU A 262 -19.62 3.22 8.73
N GLY A 263 -19.08 4.34 9.20
CA GLY A 263 -17.73 4.43 9.73
C GLY A 263 -17.03 5.75 9.40
N PRO A 264 -15.72 5.85 9.67
CA PRO A 264 -14.98 7.11 9.59
C PRO A 264 -15.00 7.77 8.21
N VAL A 265 -14.98 6.99 7.12
CA VAL A 265 -15.00 7.54 5.76
C VAL A 265 -16.35 8.18 5.43
N LYS A 266 -17.45 7.59 5.91
CA LYS A 266 -18.79 8.17 5.76
C LYS A 266 -19.00 9.38 6.66
N ASP A 267 -18.41 9.40 7.86
CA ASP A 267 -18.37 10.60 8.70
C ASP A 267 -17.56 11.74 8.07
N SER A 268 -16.48 11.43 7.35
CA SER A 268 -15.79 12.45 6.53
C SER A 268 -16.72 13.03 5.45
N ALA A 269 -17.54 12.20 4.80
CA ALA A 269 -18.52 12.70 3.82
C ALA A 269 -19.61 13.54 4.50
N ARG A 270 -20.09 13.13 5.69
CA ARG A 270 -21.06 13.92 6.49
C ARG A 270 -20.52 15.32 6.80
N LEU A 271 -19.24 15.43 7.17
CA LEU A 271 -18.58 16.73 7.36
C LEU A 271 -18.63 17.58 6.08
N ASP A 272 -18.29 17.01 4.93
CA ASP A 272 -18.36 17.73 3.65
C ASP A 272 -19.80 18.24 3.35
N PHE A 273 -20.83 17.44 3.64
CA PHE A 273 -22.24 17.87 3.53
C PHE A 273 -22.60 18.99 4.50
N ILE A 274 -22.19 18.88 5.77
CA ILE A 274 -22.42 19.90 6.80
C ILE A 274 -21.82 21.23 6.36
N GLU A 275 -20.56 21.24 5.92
CA GLU A 275 -19.92 22.48 5.47
C GLU A 275 -20.67 23.16 4.32
N VAL A 276 -21.16 22.39 3.33
CA VAL A 276 -21.96 22.93 2.23
C VAL A 276 -23.31 23.45 2.70
N TYR A 277 -24.01 22.71 3.55
CA TYR A 277 -25.31 23.15 4.08
C TYR A 277 -25.19 24.40 4.97
N LEU A 278 -24.15 24.49 5.80
CA LEU A 278 -23.86 25.68 6.60
C LEU A 278 -23.57 26.89 5.72
N LYS A 279 -22.77 26.74 4.66
CA LYS A 279 -22.52 27.80 3.65
C LYS A 279 -23.80 28.26 2.95
N GLN A 280 -24.80 27.38 2.81
CA GLN A 280 -26.11 27.68 2.24
C GLN A 280 -27.15 28.13 3.27
N ASN A 281 -26.74 28.36 4.52
CA ASN A 281 -27.61 28.69 5.65
C ASN A 281 -28.74 27.65 5.91
N LYS A 282 -28.50 26.38 5.56
CA LYS A 282 -29.42 25.25 5.81
C LYS A 282 -29.04 24.56 7.12
N ILE A 283 -29.18 25.27 8.23
CA ILE A 283 -28.75 24.81 9.56
C ILE A 283 -29.45 23.50 9.96
N ASP A 284 -30.77 23.41 9.78
CA ASP A 284 -31.54 22.22 10.18
C ASP A 284 -31.07 20.93 9.48
N LYS A 285 -30.72 21.02 8.19
CA LYS A 285 -30.15 19.90 7.44
C LYS A 285 -28.76 19.53 7.96
N SER A 286 -27.96 20.53 8.33
CA SER A 286 -26.63 20.33 8.90
C SER A 286 -26.73 19.58 10.23
N VAL A 287 -27.65 19.99 11.11
CA VAL A 287 -27.88 19.34 12.42
C VAL A 287 -28.34 17.89 12.22
N THR A 288 -29.28 17.65 11.31
CA THR A 288 -29.75 16.29 10.99
C THR A 288 -28.61 15.36 10.54
N VAL A 289 -27.63 15.88 9.80
CA VAL A 289 -26.45 15.12 9.35
C VAL A 289 -25.48 14.91 10.51
N PHE A 290 -25.27 15.94 11.34
CA PHE A 290 -24.40 15.92 12.51
C PHE A 290 -24.81 14.88 13.56
N ASP A 291 -26.11 14.77 13.83
CA ASP A 291 -26.65 13.82 14.83
C ASP A 291 -26.36 12.35 14.48
N LYS A 292 -26.11 12.07 13.20
CA LYS A 292 -25.78 10.73 12.70
C LYS A 292 -24.28 10.43 12.76
N MET A 293 -23.43 11.40 13.09
CA MET A 293 -21.97 11.20 13.17
C MET A 293 -21.57 10.50 14.47
N GLN A 294 -20.58 9.62 14.38
CA GLN A 294 -19.98 9.02 15.57
C GLN A 294 -19.06 10.03 16.28
N GLU A 295 -18.92 9.93 17.60
CA GLU A 295 -17.93 10.75 18.32
C GLU A 295 -16.51 10.41 17.86
N GLY A 296 -15.72 11.45 17.58
CA GLY A 296 -14.37 11.32 17.04
C GLY A 296 -13.96 12.59 16.29
N ASP A 297 -12.86 12.50 15.55
CA ASP A 297 -12.23 13.65 14.89
C ASP A 297 -13.16 14.38 13.92
N PHE A 298 -13.95 13.65 13.11
CA PHE A 298 -14.85 14.28 12.15
C PHE A 298 -16.00 15.03 12.81
N LYS A 299 -16.54 14.52 13.92
CA LYS A 299 -17.61 15.21 14.66
C LYS A 299 -17.08 16.40 15.44
N ARG A 300 -15.85 16.34 15.95
CA ARG A 300 -15.11 17.49 16.49
C ARG A 300 -14.96 18.59 15.43
N LEU A 301 -14.49 18.24 14.23
CA LEU A 301 -14.38 19.18 13.10
C LEU A 301 -15.74 19.76 12.68
N ALA A 302 -16.82 18.95 12.71
CA ALA A 302 -18.15 19.45 12.43
C ALA A 302 -18.61 20.49 13.46
N ARG A 303 -18.35 20.29 14.77
CA ARG A 303 -18.61 21.31 15.82
C ARG A 303 -17.90 22.63 15.52
N GLU A 304 -16.63 22.58 15.12
CA GLU A 304 -15.90 23.78 14.71
C GLU A 304 -16.54 24.49 13.50
N ALA A 305 -17.04 23.73 12.53
CA ALA A 305 -17.75 24.28 11.38
C ALA A 305 -19.06 24.97 11.77
N PHE A 306 -19.85 24.38 12.69
CA PHE A 306 -21.06 25.01 13.24
C PHE A 306 -20.74 26.31 13.96
N ILE A 307 -19.72 26.31 14.82
CA ILE A 307 -19.26 27.50 15.55
C ILE A 307 -18.92 28.61 14.55
N GLU A 308 -18.09 28.32 13.56
CA GLU A 308 -17.74 29.31 12.53
C GLU A 308 -18.97 29.84 11.77
N ALA A 309 -19.92 28.97 11.43
CA ALA A 309 -21.16 29.37 10.76
C ALA A 309 -22.03 30.28 11.64
N TYR A 310 -22.21 29.94 12.93
CA TYR A 310 -22.98 30.77 13.87
C TYR A 310 -22.30 32.12 14.12
N LEU A 311 -20.97 32.15 14.27
CA LEU A 311 -20.22 33.40 14.43
C LEU A 311 -20.37 34.31 13.21
N LYS A 312 -20.30 33.77 11.99
CA LYS A 312 -20.56 34.54 10.74
C LYS A 312 -21.97 35.12 10.67
N GLN A 313 -22.93 34.53 11.38
CA GLN A 313 -24.32 34.99 11.48
C GLN A 313 -24.57 35.87 12.72
N ASN A 314 -23.53 36.26 13.45
CA ASN A 314 -23.61 36.98 14.73
C ASN A 314 -24.45 36.25 15.80
N GLN A 315 -24.56 34.92 15.73
CA GLN A 315 -25.28 34.09 16.70
C GLN A 315 -24.29 33.50 17.72
N ILE A 316 -23.56 34.37 18.44
CA ILE A 316 -22.47 33.97 19.34
C ILE A 316 -22.99 33.04 20.45
N ASP A 317 -24.20 33.26 20.98
CA ASP A 317 -24.77 32.41 22.02
C ASP A 317 -24.89 30.94 21.58
N LYS A 318 -25.28 30.70 20.32
CA LYS A 318 -25.35 29.34 19.76
C LYS A 318 -23.97 28.75 19.52
N ALA A 319 -23.00 29.57 19.11
CA ALA A 319 -21.61 29.13 19.01
C ALA A 319 -21.06 28.67 20.37
N ILE A 320 -21.41 29.38 21.46
CA ILE A 320 -21.06 28.98 22.82
C ILE A 320 -21.75 27.67 23.20
N THR A 321 -23.04 27.50 22.90
CA THR A 321 -23.73 26.23 23.19
C THR A 321 -23.01 25.04 22.57
N VAL A 322 -22.56 25.15 21.31
CA VAL A 322 -21.78 24.09 20.66
C VAL A 322 -20.40 23.92 21.30
N PHE A 323 -19.73 25.02 21.67
CA PHE A 323 -18.44 25.00 22.36
C PHE A 323 -18.52 24.32 23.74
N ASP A 324 -19.60 24.52 24.47
CA ASP A 324 -19.83 23.94 25.79
C ASP A 324 -19.94 22.41 25.75
N GLU A 325 -20.36 21.86 24.61
CA GLU A 325 -20.42 20.42 24.36
C GLU A 325 -19.07 19.82 23.88
N MET A 326 -18.06 20.66 23.58
CA MET A 326 -16.74 20.19 23.18
C MET A 326 -15.93 19.74 24.41
N LYS A 327 -15.17 18.65 24.25
CA LYS A 327 -14.22 18.20 25.26
C LYS A 327 -13.12 19.25 25.45
N GLU A 328 -12.66 19.44 26.69
CA GLU A 328 -11.62 20.43 27.02
C GLU A 328 -10.35 20.28 26.16
N ASP A 329 -9.92 19.05 25.86
CA ASP A 329 -8.69 18.80 25.08
C ASP A 329 -8.82 19.12 23.58
N ASP A 330 -10.04 19.34 23.10
CA ASP A 330 -10.39 19.48 21.68
C ASP A 330 -10.99 20.86 21.34
N ASN A 331 -11.20 21.72 22.34
CA ASN A 331 -11.98 22.96 22.20
C ASN A 331 -11.15 24.19 21.82
N ALA A 332 -9.83 24.08 21.75
CA ALA A 332 -8.95 25.26 21.66
C ALA A 332 -9.14 26.10 20.38
N LEU A 333 -9.16 25.47 19.20
CA LEU A 333 -9.37 26.19 17.94
C LEU A 333 -10.76 26.84 17.88
N ALA A 334 -11.78 26.14 18.36
CA ALA A 334 -13.13 26.68 18.46
C ALA A 334 -13.21 27.88 19.42
N GLY A 335 -12.59 27.78 20.59
CA GLY A 335 -12.55 28.84 21.59
C GLY A 335 -11.84 30.10 21.08
N LEU A 336 -10.73 29.95 20.34
CA LEU A 336 -10.03 31.08 19.72
C LEU A 336 -10.92 31.84 18.72
N LYS A 337 -11.70 31.13 17.90
CA LYS A 337 -12.65 31.77 16.97
C LYS A 337 -13.72 32.58 17.72
N ILE A 338 -14.21 32.07 18.84
CA ILE A 338 -15.20 32.77 19.69
C ILE A 338 -14.58 34.00 20.36
N ILE A 339 -13.35 33.89 20.88
CA ILE A 339 -12.58 35.01 21.44
C ILE A 339 -12.41 36.12 20.40
N GLU A 340 -12.01 35.77 19.17
CA GLU A 340 -11.87 36.73 18.07
C GLU A 340 -13.19 37.44 17.78
N ALA A 341 -14.31 36.71 17.78
CA ALA A 341 -15.64 37.29 17.59
C ALA A 341 -16.02 38.26 18.72
N TYR A 342 -15.77 37.92 19.98
CA TYR A 342 -16.01 38.83 21.11
C TYR A 342 -15.14 40.08 21.08
N ASN A 343 -13.86 39.95 20.72
CA ASN A 343 -12.96 41.09 20.57
C ASN A 343 -13.43 42.06 19.49
N LYS A 344 -13.93 41.55 18.34
CA LYS A 344 -14.54 42.39 17.30
C LYS A 344 -15.77 43.17 17.77
N LEU A 345 -16.45 42.68 18.82
CA LEU A 345 -17.58 43.36 19.46
C LEU A 345 -17.18 44.20 20.69
N ASN A 346 -15.88 44.33 20.99
CA ASN A 346 -15.34 44.98 22.20
C ASN A 346 -15.86 44.35 23.52
N GLN A 347 -16.20 43.06 23.51
CA GLN A 347 -16.65 42.33 24.70
C GLN A 347 -15.50 41.56 25.35
N THR A 348 -14.51 42.29 25.84
CA THR A 348 -13.24 41.72 26.37
C THR A 348 -13.43 40.83 27.60
N GLU A 349 -14.43 41.12 28.44
CA GLU A 349 -14.75 40.27 29.60
C GLU A 349 -15.24 38.88 29.15
N ASN A 350 -16.12 38.83 28.15
CA ASN A 350 -16.62 37.56 27.60
C ASN A 350 -15.50 36.78 26.89
N ALA A 351 -14.60 37.48 26.18
CA ALA A 351 -13.43 36.87 25.59
C ALA A 351 -12.52 36.20 26.65
N ALA A 352 -12.29 36.87 27.79
CA ALA A 352 -11.50 36.31 28.89
C ALA A 352 -12.18 35.08 29.53
N ILE A 353 -13.51 35.07 29.62
CA ILE A 353 -14.26 33.89 30.10
C ILE A 353 -14.04 32.69 29.19
N ILE A 354 -14.12 32.86 27.87
CA ILE A 354 -13.86 31.76 26.93
C ILE A 354 -12.40 31.30 27.01
N PHE A 355 -11.45 32.24 27.12
CA PHE A 355 -10.04 31.93 27.29
C PHE A 355 -9.77 31.01 28.48
N GLY A 356 -10.38 31.30 29.64
CA GLY A 356 -10.25 30.48 30.84
C GLY A 356 -10.83 29.06 30.73
N ARG A 357 -11.62 28.78 29.69
CA ARG A 357 -12.26 27.48 29.42
C ARG A 357 -11.53 26.64 28.38
N ILE A 358 -10.51 27.20 27.73
CA ILE A 358 -9.63 26.48 26.81
C ILE A 358 -8.51 25.85 27.63
N LYS A 359 -8.34 24.52 27.57
CA LYS A 359 -7.27 23.81 28.28
C LYS A 359 -6.28 23.19 27.29
N ASN A 360 -4.99 23.20 27.62
CA ASN A 360 -3.90 22.47 26.94
C ASN A 360 -3.72 22.68 25.41
N GLY A 361 -4.52 23.49 24.72
CA GLY A 361 -4.37 23.74 23.27
C GLY A 361 -3.41 24.86 22.90
N PHE A 362 -2.94 25.65 23.86
CA PHE A 362 -2.03 26.78 23.64
C PHE A 362 -0.65 26.32 23.12
N GLU A 363 -0.13 25.21 23.64
CA GLU A 363 1.17 24.64 23.22
C GLU A 363 1.13 24.09 21.79
N ARG A 364 0.02 23.45 21.39
CA ARG A 364 -0.16 22.92 20.03
C ARG A 364 -0.36 24.02 18.99
N PHE A 365 -1.05 25.09 19.38
CA PHE A 365 -1.24 26.28 18.55
C PHE A 365 0.07 27.07 18.37
N LEU A 366 0.91 27.23 19.41
CA LEU A 366 2.22 27.89 19.27
C LEU A 366 3.11 27.21 18.21
N ILE A 367 3.05 25.89 18.09
CA ILE A 367 3.80 25.11 17.10
C ILE A 367 3.29 25.37 15.67
N GLU A 368 1.97 25.47 15.46
CA GLU A 368 1.37 25.75 14.14
C GLU A 368 1.40 27.26 13.78
N PHE A 369 1.34 28.15 14.77
CA PHE A 369 1.34 29.61 14.62
C PHE A 369 2.74 30.16 14.30
N GLN A 370 3.80 29.57 14.86
CA GLN A 370 5.18 29.90 14.47
C GLN A 370 5.49 29.56 13.00
N ALA A 371 4.71 28.69 12.36
CA ALA A 371 4.88 28.31 10.96
C ALA A 371 4.18 29.24 9.94
N SER A 372 3.26 30.11 10.37
CA SER A 372 2.40 30.92 9.48
C SER A 372 2.75 32.41 9.40
N GLY A 373 3.65 32.93 10.24
CA GLY A 373 4.33 34.21 10.04
C GLY A 373 3.46 35.48 10.09
N LEU A 374 2.42 35.54 10.94
CA LEU A 374 1.55 36.72 11.08
C LEU A 374 1.61 37.37 12.49
N ASP A 375 1.77 38.69 12.44
CA ASP A 375 1.72 39.82 13.40
C ASP A 375 2.17 39.68 14.89
N GLU A 376 3.21 40.47 15.24
CA GLU A 376 3.85 40.58 16.57
C GLU A 376 2.92 41.13 17.68
N GLU A 377 1.88 41.88 17.30
CA GLU A 377 0.99 42.55 18.24
C GLU A 377 0.06 41.55 18.97
N LEU A 378 -0.33 40.46 18.30
CA LEU A 378 -1.11 39.38 18.89
C LEU A 378 -0.25 38.56 19.87
N ALA A 379 1.03 38.32 19.54
CA ALA A 379 1.97 37.60 20.39
C ALA A 379 2.26 38.33 21.73
N ARG A 380 2.25 39.67 21.71
CA ARG A 380 2.39 40.49 22.94
C ARG A 380 1.17 40.41 23.85
N LEU A 381 -0.04 40.40 23.29
CA LEU A 381 -1.28 40.24 24.07
C LEU A 381 -1.38 38.86 24.71
N LEU A 382 -0.86 37.81 24.04
CA LEU A 382 -0.92 36.43 24.49
C LEU A 382 0.08 36.09 25.62
N ASN A 383 1.26 36.74 25.66
CA ASN A 383 2.22 36.56 26.75
C ASN A 383 1.82 37.21 28.09
N GLY A 384 0.85 38.15 28.07
CA GLY A 384 0.34 38.77 29.30
C GLY A 384 -0.65 37.92 30.09
N ALA A 385 -1.18 36.84 29.49
CA ALA A 385 -2.24 36.01 30.08
C ALA A 385 -1.71 34.76 30.82
N THR A 386 -0.40 34.47 30.76
CA THR A 386 0.25 33.38 31.50
C THR A 386 0.82 33.82 32.87
N GLU A 387 0.82 35.12 33.17
CA GLU A 387 1.36 35.68 34.43
C GLU A 387 0.30 36.23 35.42
N LYS A 388 -1.00 35.96 35.20
CA LYS A 388 -2.08 36.22 36.17
C LYS A 388 -3.11 35.11 36.13
#